data_AF-A0A9N9ADR3-F1
#
_entry.id   AF-A0A9N9ADR3-F1
#
_cell.length_a   1.000
_cell.length_b   1.000
_cell.length_c   1.000
_cell.angle_alpha   90.00
_cell.angle_beta   90.00
_cell.angle_gamma   90.00
#
_symmetry.space_group_name_H-M   'P 1'
#
loop_
_entity.id
_entity.type
_entity.pdbx_description
1 polymer ?
#
loop_
_entity_poly.entity_id
_entity_poly.type
_entity_poly.pdbx_seq_one_letter_code
_entity_poly.pdbx_strand_id
1 'polypeptide(L)'
;LAATKPKLPNFWLPSLTPSADPDKIKSVKLQTMCTVSDPEHPISVKNLIPTKFTEVKDPDSKKINFVCPSCRRTLTNSIKICLMKPCGHVICKICVEKFIKNSKKCFVCDVKCKEKDITDMSGEGTGFASGGGKVVAERFDVAFQ
;
A
#
# COMPACT_ATOMS: atom_id res chain seq x y z
N LEU A 1 9.36 -37.14 43.35
CA LEU A 1 8.74 -36.05 44.13
C LEU A 1 8.26 -34.98 43.16
N ALA A 2 7.07 -35.16 42.58
CA ALA A 2 6.48 -34.21 41.65
C ALA A 2 5.68 -33.18 42.46
N ALA A 3 6.14 -31.93 42.48
CA ALA A 3 5.42 -30.85 43.13
C ALA A 3 4.17 -30.50 42.31
N THR A 4 2.99 -30.63 42.94
CA THR A 4 1.70 -30.22 42.39
C THR A 4 1.75 -28.75 41.98
N LYS A 5 1.52 -28.45 40.70
CA LYS A 5 1.46 -27.07 40.18
C LYS A 5 0.34 -26.32 40.93
N PRO A 6 0.64 -25.27 41.70
CA PRO A 6 -0.40 -24.50 42.38
C PRO A 6 -1.24 -23.76 41.33
N LYS A 7 -2.57 -23.98 41.38
CA LYS A 7 -3.56 -23.36 40.48
C LYS A 7 -3.88 -21.94 40.96
N LEU A 8 -2.86 -21.08 41.01
CA LEU A 8 -3.02 -19.66 41.30
C LEU A 8 -2.91 -18.86 39.98
N PRO A 9 -3.80 -17.89 39.71
CA PRO A 9 -3.83 -17.12 38.47
C PRO A 9 -2.80 -15.98 38.46
N ASN A 10 -1.61 -16.21 39.02
CA ASN A 10 -0.54 -15.23 39.15
C ASN A 10 0.61 -15.52 38.17
N PHE A 11 0.38 -15.13 36.91
CA PHE A 11 1.34 -15.19 35.79
C PHE A 11 2.68 -14.44 36.05
N TRP A 12 2.70 -13.53 37.02
CA TRP A 12 3.82 -12.63 37.32
C TRP A 12 4.84 -13.24 38.29
N LEU A 13 4.54 -14.42 38.87
CA LEU A 13 5.51 -15.15 39.69
C LEU A 13 6.53 -15.83 38.76
N PRO A 14 7.85 -15.60 38.92
CA PRO A 14 8.87 -16.20 38.07
C PRO A 14 8.76 -17.72 37.93
N SER A 15 8.36 -18.40 39.01
CA SER A 15 8.17 -19.86 39.07
C SER A 15 6.91 -20.40 38.37
N LEU A 16 6.00 -19.51 37.96
CA LEU A 16 4.72 -19.83 37.29
C LEU A 16 4.56 -19.09 35.95
N THR A 17 5.61 -18.41 35.48
CA THR A 17 5.62 -17.89 34.12
C THR A 17 5.50 -19.07 33.15
N PRO A 18 4.53 -19.07 32.21
CA PRO A 18 4.53 -20.04 31.14
C PRO A 18 5.85 -19.85 30.39
N SER A 19 6.73 -20.84 30.44
CA SER A 19 7.94 -20.85 29.62
C SER A 19 7.49 -20.62 28.19
N ALA A 20 8.00 -19.55 27.57
CA ALA A 20 7.71 -19.26 26.18
C ALA A 20 8.07 -20.50 25.35
N ASP A 21 7.08 -21.07 24.66
CA ASP A 21 7.33 -22.18 23.73
C ASP A 21 8.42 -21.72 22.75
N PRO A 22 9.59 -22.38 22.71
CA PRO A 22 10.70 -21.96 21.84
C PRO A 22 10.42 -22.18 20.35
N ASP A 23 9.21 -22.62 19.97
CA ASP A 23 8.96 -23.27 18.68
C ASP A 23 8.15 -22.45 17.66
N LYS A 24 8.04 -21.12 17.78
CA LYS A 24 7.48 -20.30 16.68
C LYS A 24 8.24 -19.02 16.41
N ILE A 25 9.56 -19.07 16.52
CA ILE A 25 10.41 -18.06 15.86
C ILE A 25 10.34 -18.39 14.37
N LYS A 26 9.33 -17.85 13.68
CA LYS A 26 9.25 -17.91 12.21
C LYS A 26 10.59 -17.40 11.69
N SER A 27 11.26 -18.21 10.86
CA SER A 27 12.56 -17.86 10.31
C SER A 27 12.48 -16.47 9.70
N VAL A 28 13.35 -15.57 10.17
CA VAL A 28 13.43 -14.21 9.65
C VAL A 28 13.84 -14.33 8.18
N LYS A 29 12.88 -14.16 7.28
CA LYS A 29 13.17 -14.05 5.86
C LYS A 29 14.04 -12.80 5.70
N LEU A 30 15.31 -12.98 5.32
CA LEU A 30 16.29 -11.89 5.11
C LEU A 30 15.95 -11.01 3.89
N GLN A 31 14.87 -11.33 3.17
CA GLN A 31 14.40 -10.56 2.04
C GLN A 31 13.58 -9.37 2.53
N THR A 32 13.77 -8.21 1.92
CA THR A 32 12.90 -7.05 2.15
C THR A 32 11.49 -7.40 1.66
N MET A 33 10.53 -7.44 2.58
CA MET A 33 9.12 -7.74 2.28
C MET A 33 8.31 -6.45 2.29
N CYS A 34 7.38 -6.31 1.34
CA CYS A 34 6.38 -5.25 1.36
C CYS A 34 5.25 -5.67 2.32
N THR A 35 5.12 -4.95 3.44
CA THR A 35 4.07 -5.15 4.44
C THR A 35 2.78 -4.38 4.15
N VAL A 36 2.83 -3.48 3.16
CA VAL A 36 1.70 -2.62 2.76
C VAL A 36 0.68 -3.40 1.92
N SER A 37 1.10 -4.46 1.23
CA SER A 37 0.21 -5.35 0.48
C SER A 37 -0.09 -6.62 1.25
N ASP A 38 -1.34 -7.06 1.18
CA ASP A 38 -1.85 -8.33 1.71
C ASP A 38 -2.22 -9.22 0.49
N PRO A 39 -1.46 -10.28 0.16
CA PRO A 39 -0.39 -10.93 0.93
C PRO A 39 0.99 -10.24 0.84
N GLU A 40 1.81 -10.46 1.87
CA GLU A 40 3.21 -10.04 1.94
C GLU A 40 4.00 -10.54 0.71
N HIS A 41 4.67 -9.64 -0.01
CA HIS A 41 5.46 -9.99 -1.18
C HIS A 41 6.91 -9.49 -1.06
N PRO A 42 7.90 -10.22 -1.59
CA PRO A 42 9.28 -9.77 -1.60
C PRO A 42 9.44 -8.59 -2.57
N ILE A 43 10.09 -7.52 -2.12
CA ILE A 43 10.43 -6.35 -2.93
C ILE A 43 11.94 -6.32 -3.19
N SER A 44 12.33 -5.92 -4.40
CA SER A 44 13.73 -5.71 -4.79
C SER A 44 13.83 -4.37 -5.49
N VAL A 45 14.94 -3.65 -5.30
CA VAL A 45 15.19 -2.34 -5.91
C VAL A 45 15.06 -2.39 -7.45
N LYS A 46 15.43 -3.52 -8.07
CA LYS A 46 15.29 -3.73 -9.52
C LYS A 46 13.84 -3.76 -10.02
N ASN A 47 12.90 -4.06 -9.13
CA ASN A 47 11.47 -4.13 -9.44
C ASN A 47 10.76 -2.79 -9.18
N LEU A 48 11.44 -1.80 -8.62
CA LEU A 48 10.90 -0.46 -8.40
C LEU A 48 10.92 0.33 -9.70
N ILE A 49 9.80 0.98 -10.01
CA ILE A 49 9.65 1.82 -11.19
C ILE A 49 9.66 3.27 -10.72
N PRO A 50 10.50 4.15 -11.32
CA PRO A 50 10.52 5.55 -10.96
C PRO A 50 9.20 6.22 -11.36
N THR A 51 8.52 6.85 -10.40
CA THR A 51 7.26 7.54 -10.63
C THR A 51 7.52 9.00 -11.00
N LYS A 52 6.91 9.46 -12.11
CA LYS A 52 7.03 10.81 -12.65
C LYS A 52 5.68 11.51 -12.59
N PHE A 53 5.56 12.44 -11.65
CA PHE A 53 4.41 13.33 -11.53
C PHE A 53 4.67 14.63 -12.28
N THR A 54 3.64 15.16 -12.93
CA THR A 54 3.71 16.50 -13.54
C THR A 54 3.29 17.53 -12.50
N GLU A 55 4.24 18.37 -12.08
CA GLU A 55 3.98 19.47 -11.16
C GLU A 55 3.62 20.75 -11.91
N VAL A 56 2.62 21.47 -11.42
CA VAL A 56 2.30 22.83 -11.83
C VAL A 56 2.56 23.74 -10.64
N LYS A 57 3.52 24.65 -10.82
CA LYS A 57 3.85 25.68 -9.83
C LYS A 57 2.98 26.89 -10.13
N ASP A 58 2.07 27.19 -9.20
CA ASP A 58 1.37 28.46 -9.23
C ASP A 58 2.32 29.54 -8.65
N PRO A 59 2.48 30.69 -9.32
CA PRO A 59 3.41 31.74 -8.87
C PRO A 59 2.97 32.45 -7.59
N ASP A 60 1.70 32.37 -7.19
CA ASP A 60 1.15 33.14 -6.06
C ASP A 60 1.08 32.30 -4.76
N SER A 61 0.87 31.00 -4.88
CA SER A 61 0.84 30.06 -3.76
C SER A 61 1.99 29.06 -3.84
N LYS A 62 2.80 28.98 -2.77
CA LYS A 62 3.93 28.03 -2.59
C LYS A 62 3.51 26.54 -2.54
N LYS A 63 2.33 26.20 -3.05
CA LYS A 63 1.72 24.87 -3.06
C LYS A 63 2.01 24.20 -4.39
N ILE A 64 2.69 23.06 -4.33
CA ILE A 64 2.98 22.22 -5.50
C ILE A 64 1.70 21.45 -5.83
N ASN A 65 1.10 21.73 -6.98
CA ASN A 65 -0.08 20.99 -7.45
C ASN A 65 0.36 19.92 -8.44
N PHE A 66 -0.01 18.66 -8.17
CA PHE A 66 0.19 17.58 -9.13
C PHE A 66 -0.98 17.54 -10.11
N VAL A 67 -0.67 17.42 -11.40
CA VAL A 67 -1.66 17.53 -12.47
C VAL A 67 -1.52 16.35 -13.43
N CYS A 68 -2.65 15.86 -13.93
CA CYS A 68 -2.65 14.86 -15.00
C CYS A 68 -2.21 15.51 -16.33
N PRO A 69 -1.24 14.94 -17.05
CA PRO A 69 -0.73 15.53 -18.30
C PRO A 69 -1.76 15.53 -19.45
N SER A 70 -2.78 14.66 -19.39
CA SER A 70 -3.78 14.53 -20.46
C SER A 70 -4.99 15.46 -20.28
N CYS A 71 -5.55 15.56 -19.06
CA CYS A 71 -6.75 16.36 -18.81
C CYS A 71 -6.50 17.65 -18.04
N ARG A 72 -5.24 17.93 -17.66
CA ARG A 72 -4.84 19.06 -16.79
C ARG A 72 -5.62 19.16 -15.46
N ARG A 73 -6.29 18.09 -15.05
CA ARG A 73 -6.99 18.03 -13.76
C ARG A 73 -5.98 17.80 -12.65
N THR A 74 -6.12 18.55 -11.56
CA THR A 74 -5.34 18.37 -10.33
C THR A 74 -5.61 16.98 -9.76
N LEU A 75 -4.54 16.25 -9.44
CA LEU A 75 -4.59 14.92 -8.84
C LEU A 75 -4.86 15.08 -7.33
N THR A 76 -6.04 14.65 -6.90
CA THR A 76 -6.44 14.60 -5.48
C THR A 76 -6.67 13.16 -5.05
N ASN A 77 -6.70 12.89 -3.74
CA ASN A 77 -6.90 11.54 -3.19
C ASN A 77 -8.21 10.87 -3.66
N SER A 78 -9.23 11.66 -4.05
CA SER A 78 -10.50 11.17 -4.57
C SER A 78 -10.42 10.66 -6.02
N ILE A 79 -9.37 10.99 -6.77
CA ILE A 79 -9.23 10.62 -8.17
C ILE A 79 -8.36 9.37 -8.26
N LYS A 80 -8.91 8.31 -8.84
CA LYS A 80 -8.13 7.11 -9.16
C LYS A 80 -7.08 7.44 -10.22
N ILE A 81 -5.82 7.18 -9.87
CA ILE A 81 -4.66 7.41 -10.71
C ILE A 81 -4.02 6.07 -11.08
N CYS A 82 -3.46 5.98 -12.28
CA CYS A 82 -2.74 4.81 -12.74
C CYS A 82 -1.31 5.18 -13.08
N LEU A 83 -0.39 4.26 -12.80
CA LEU A 83 1.01 4.31 -13.17
C LEU A 83 1.23 3.44 -14.40
N MET A 84 2.05 3.91 -15.32
CA MET A 84 2.49 3.13 -16.46
C MET A 84 3.90 2.58 -16.23
N LYS A 85 4.06 1.26 -16.16
CA LYS A 85 5.35 0.60 -15.83
C LYS A 85 6.54 0.98 -16.73
N PRO A 86 6.42 1.07 -18.07
CA PRO A 86 7.59 1.28 -18.93
C PRO A 86 8.15 2.71 -18.88
N CYS A 87 7.35 3.70 -18.50
CA CYS A 87 7.76 5.12 -18.54
C CYS A 87 7.61 5.85 -17.21
N GLY A 88 6.89 5.29 -16.24
CA GLY A 88 6.72 5.86 -14.92
C GLY A 88 5.74 7.04 -14.83
N HIS A 89 5.06 7.41 -15.92
CA HIS A 89 4.14 8.55 -15.90
C HIS A 89 2.84 8.20 -15.17
N VAL A 90 2.38 9.14 -14.34
CA VAL A 90 1.12 9.04 -13.59
C VAL A 90 0.01 9.77 -14.33
N ILE A 91 -1.09 9.07 -14.57
CA ILE A 91 -2.20 9.57 -15.40
C ILE A 91 -3.53 9.23 -14.71
N CYS A 92 -4.55 10.08 -14.92
CA CYS A 92 -5.90 9.85 -14.41
C CYS A 92 -6.52 8.59 -15.01
N LYS A 93 -7.25 7.78 -14.24
CA LYS A 93 -7.88 6.53 -14.75
C LYS A 93 -8.76 6.78 -15.97
N ILE A 94 -9.58 7.82 -15.94
CA ILE A 94 -10.47 8.22 -17.05
C ILE A 94 -9.67 8.46 -18.34
N CYS A 95 -8.50 9.08 -18.22
CA CYS A 95 -7.61 9.40 -19.33
C CYS A 95 -6.95 8.13 -19.88
N VAL A 96 -6.57 7.20 -19.00
CA VAL A 96 -6.02 5.89 -19.38
C VAL A 96 -7.03 5.09 -20.18
N GLU A 97 -8.28 5.07 -19.74
CA GLU A 97 -9.34 4.30 -20.42
C GLU A 97 -9.72 4.88 -21.78
N LYS A 98 -9.70 6.21 -21.93
CA LYS A 98 -10.03 6.87 -23.20
C LYS A 98 -8.89 6.87 -24.20
N PHE A 99 -7.67 7.19 -23.75
CA PHE A 99 -6.54 7.43 -24.65
C PHE A 99 -5.58 6.25 -24.73
N ILE A 100 -5.18 5.69 -23.58
CA ILE A 100 -4.08 4.72 -23.51
C ILE A 100 -4.55 3.32 -23.89
N LYS A 101 -5.76 2.89 -23.48
CA LYS A 101 -6.32 1.59 -23.91
C LYS A 101 -6.47 1.51 -25.43
N ASN A 102 -6.90 2.60 -26.07
CA ASN A 102 -7.12 2.65 -27.51
C ASN A 102 -5.81 2.79 -28.30
N SER A 103 -4.91 3.68 -27.88
CA SER A 103 -3.66 3.94 -28.60
C SER A 103 -2.52 2.98 -28.25
N LYS A 104 -2.61 2.25 -27.12
CA LYS A 104 -1.57 1.37 -26.56
C LYS A 104 -0.20 2.07 -26.41
N LYS A 105 -0.22 3.38 -26.21
CA LYS A 105 0.95 4.25 -26.09
C LYS A 105 0.77 5.24 -24.95
N CYS A 106 1.88 5.67 -24.37
CA CYS A 106 1.88 6.73 -23.37
C CYS A 106 1.61 8.09 -24.02
N PHE A 107 0.69 8.87 -23.44
CA PHE A 107 0.37 10.21 -23.92
C PHE A 107 1.54 11.21 -23.86
N VAL A 108 2.49 11.02 -22.95
CA VAL A 108 3.60 11.97 -22.73
C VAL A 108 4.84 11.61 -23.57
N CYS A 109 5.17 10.33 -23.66
CA CYS A 109 6.44 9.87 -24.23
C CYS A 109 6.31 8.90 -25.40
N ASP A 110 5.09 8.65 -25.91
CA ASP A 110 4.75 7.72 -27.01
C ASP A 110 5.21 6.25 -26.83
N VAL A 111 5.83 5.92 -25.68
CA VAL A 111 6.30 4.56 -25.37
C VAL A 111 5.13 3.58 -25.41
N LYS A 112 5.35 2.43 -26.06
CA LYS A 112 4.36 1.35 -26.14
C LYS A 112 4.02 0.82 -24.74
N CYS A 113 2.74 0.80 -24.42
CA CYS A 113 2.23 0.37 -23.12
C CYS A 113 1.18 -0.71 -23.33
N LYS A 114 1.42 -1.91 -22.80
CA LYS A 114 0.43 -2.98 -22.82
C LYS A 114 -0.53 -2.82 -21.64
N GLU A 115 -1.69 -3.44 -21.72
CA GLU A 115 -2.68 -3.39 -20.63
C GLU A 115 -2.12 -3.96 -19.31
N LYS A 116 -1.22 -4.96 -19.39
CA LYS A 116 -0.53 -5.54 -18.23
C LYS A 116 0.47 -4.59 -17.55
N ASP A 117 0.87 -3.55 -18.26
CA ASP A 117 1.82 -2.54 -17.80
C ASP A 117 1.13 -1.31 -17.20
N ILE A 118 -0.19 -1.33 -17.13
CA ILE A 118 -0.99 -0.33 -16.44
C ILE A 118 -1.25 -0.85 -15.03
N THR A 119 -0.89 -0.07 -14.02
CA THR A 119 -1.12 -0.40 -12.61
C THR A 119 -1.93 0.71 -11.96
N ASP A 120 -3.15 0.38 -11.54
CA ASP A 120 -3.96 1.27 -10.71
C ASP A 120 -3.25 1.47 -9.36
N MET A 121 -3.10 2.73 -8.95
CA MET A 121 -2.66 3.06 -7.60
C MET A 121 -3.88 3.22 -6.72
N SER A 122 -3.86 2.55 -5.57
CA SER A 122 -4.89 2.69 -4.56
C SER A 122 -4.64 3.97 -3.76
N GLY A 123 -5.70 4.76 -3.57
CA GLY A 123 -5.66 5.90 -2.67
C GLY A 123 -5.71 5.39 -1.23
N GLU A 124 -4.68 5.69 -0.45
CA GLU A 124 -4.70 5.45 0.98
C GLU A 124 -5.47 6.60 1.65
N GLY A 125 -6.51 6.25 2.41
CA GLY A 125 -7.27 7.18 3.24
C GLY A 125 -7.11 6.76 4.69
N THR A 126 -6.56 7.64 5.54
CA THR A 126 -6.39 7.39 6.97
C THR A 126 -7.67 7.68 7.78
N GLY A 127 -8.84 7.51 7.17
CA GLY A 127 -10.13 7.81 7.77
C GLY A 127 -10.97 6.54 7.95
N PHE A 128 -11.77 6.50 9.00
CA PHE A 128 -12.76 5.43 9.30
C PHE A 128 -13.80 5.20 8.18
N ALA A 129 -13.81 6.05 7.14
CA ALA A 129 -14.64 5.92 5.96
C ALA A 129 -13.81 5.40 4.78
N SER A 130 -14.16 4.20 4.30
CA SER A 130 -13.48 3.52 3.20
C SER A 130 -13.62 4.27 1.87
N GLY A 131 -12.63 5.08 1.52
CA GLY A 131 -12.57 5.77 0.23
C GLY A 131 -11.77 5.06 -0.87
N GLY A 132 -10.95 4.06 -0.51
CA GLY A 132 -10.02 3.45 -1.46
C GLY A 132 -9.08 2.36 -0.95
N GLY A 133 -9.06 2.07 0.35
CA GLY A 133 -8.26 1.00 0.96
C GLY A 133 -9.12 -0.15 1.50
N LYS A 134 -8.46 -1.27 1.88
CA LYS A 134 -9.11 -2.36 2.60
C LYS A 134 -9.43 -1.88 4.02
N VAL A 135 -10.69 -1.58 4.30
CA VAL A 135 -11.15 -1.35 5.68
C VAL A 135 -11.35 -2.69 6.37
N VAL A 136 -10.69 -2.87 7.50
CA VAL A 136 -10.91 -4.02 8.38
C VAL A 136 -11.68 -3.50 9.57
N ALA A 137 -12.99 -3.80 9.61
CA ALA A 137 -13.81 -3.59 10.79
C ALA A 137 -13.72 -4.87 11.62
N GLU A 138 -12.84 -4.89 12.62
CA GLU A 138 -12.79 -5.98 13.59
C GLU A 138 -13.55 -5.56 14.85
N ARG A 139 -14.53 -6.37 15.26
CA ARG A 139 -15.26 -6.17 16.51
C ARG A 139 -14.37 -6.70 17.64
N PHE A 140 -13.75 -5.81 18.39
CA PHE A 140 -13.11 -6.17 19.65
C PHE A 140 -14.21 -6.26 20.72
N ASP A 141 -14.63 -7.48 21.03
CA ASP A 141 -15.48 -7.75 22.20
C ASP A 141 -14.60 -7.71 23.45
N VAL A 142 -14.99 -6.93 24.45
CA VAL A 142 -14.26 -6.86 25.72
C VAL A 142 -14.52 -8.15 26.49
N ALA A 143 -13.51 -9.02 26.54
CA ALA A 143 -13.58 -10.38 27.10
C ALA A 143 -13.84 -10.47 28.62
N PHE A 144 -14.22 -9.39 29.30
CA PHE A 144 -14.46 -9.40 30.74
C PHE A 144 -15.64 -8.49 31.10
N GLN A 145 -16.84 -9.07 31.11
CA GLN A 145 -17.97 -8.56 31.88
C GLN A 145 -18.70 -9.73 32.53
#